data_AF-A0A2G2HMZ9-F1
#
_entry.id   AF-A0A2G2HMZ9-F1
#
_cell.length_a   1.000
_cell.length_b   1.000
_cell.length_c   1.000
_cell.angle_alpha   90.00
_cell.angle_beta   90.00
_cell.angle_gamma   90.00
#
_symmetry.space_group_name_H-M   'P 1'
#
loop_
_entity.id
_entity.type
_entity.pdbx_description
1 polymer ?
#
loop_
_entity_poly.entity_id
_entity_poly.type
_entity_poly.pdbx_seq_one_letter_code
_entity_poly.pdbx_strand_id
1 'polypeptide(L)'
;MTSPAEIFARLGGDIVDPPITMPASQPLELSGEAVRARLCVFVNEMGEECALRPDLTLPVALAQAEQGVSGETVKRYAARAFRLPVVPGDALEFTQVGFERYGAPSTAETDAESFALVCEAAEAAGANACDAR
;
A
#
# COMPACT_ATOMS: atom_id res chain seq x y z
N MET A 1 10.27 -15.36 15.30
CA MET A 1 10.82 -14.66 14.11
C MET A 1 10.07 -13.35 14.02
N THR A 2 10.76 -12.23 13.86
CA THR A 2 10.16 -10.90 13.74
C THR A 2 9.39 -10.81 12.43
N SER A 3 8.15 -10.34 12.46
CA SER A 3 7.33 -10.13 11.27
C SER A 3 7.67 -8.80 10.56
N PRO A 4 7.36 -8.67 9.26
CA PRO A 4 7.48 -7.40 8.53
C PRO A 4 6.78 -6.22 9.24
N ALA A 5 5.61 -6.46 9.82
CA ALA A 5 4.85 -5.43 10.55
C ALA A 5 5.57 -4.96 11.82
N GLU A 6 6.22 -5.87 12.56
CA GLU A 6 7.05 -5.54 13.73
C GLU A 6 8.31 -4.77 13.33
N ILE A 7 8.92 -5.10 12.19
CA ILE A 7 10.05 -4.35 11.61
C ILE A 7 9.65 -2.91 11.30
N PHE A 8 8.53 -2.70 10.61
CA PHE A 8 8.05 -1.37 10.28
C PHE A 8 7.57 -0.57 11.50
N ALA A 9 7.18 -1.23 12.60
CA ALA A 9 6.82 -0.55 13.84
C ALA A 9 7.96 0.30 14.43
N ARG A 10 9.22 0.04 14.05
CA ARG A 10 10.39 0.86 14.44
C ARG A 10 10.33 2.30 13.91
N LEU A 11 9.57 2.56 12.85
CA LEU A 11 9.32 3.91 12.34
C LEU A 11 8.34 4.72 13.22
N GLY A 12 7.62 4.08 14.15
CA GLY A 12 6.52 4.72 14.86
C GLY A 12 5.33 5.02 13.93
N GLY A 13 4.55 6.05 14.25
CA GLY A 13 3.38 6.44 13.46
C GLY A 13 2.17 5.51 13.60
N ASP A 14 1.09 5.87 12.90
CA ASP A 14 -0.22 5.25 13.06
C ASP A 14 -0.33 3.94 12.28
N ILE A 15 -1.01 2.95 12.87
CA ILE A 15 -1.47 1.78 12.12
C ILE A 15 -2.81 2.13 11.49
N VAL A 16 -2.92 1.95 10.18
CA VAL A 16 -4.13 2.25 9.41
C VAL A 16 -4.64 1.03 8.66
N ASP A 17 -5.96 0.94 8.56
CA ASP A 17 -6.67 0.07 7.64
C ASP A 17 -7.77 0.91 6.99
N PRO A 18 -7.53 1.49 5.79
CA PRO A 18 -8.53 2.34 5.14
C PRO A 18 -9.77 1.52 4.74
N PRO A 19 -10.81 2.13 4.15
CA PRO A 19 -11.91 1.37 3.58
C PRO A 19 -11.44 0.38 2.49
N ILE A 20 -12.10 -0.78 2.40
CA ILE A 20 -11.84 -1.78 1.34
C ILE A 20 -12.36 -1.29 -0.01
N THR A 21 -13.51 -0.60 0.00
CA THR A 21 -14.18 -0.11 -1.19
C THR A 21 -13.90 1.37 -1.38
N MET A 22 -13.72 1.80 -2.63
CA MET A 22 -13.52 3.20 -3.00
C MET A 22 -14.23 3.52 -4.33
N PRO A 23 -14.52 4.79 -4.64
CA PRO A 23 -15.02 5.17 -5.96
C PRO A 23 -14.09 4.64 -7.06
N ALA A 24 -14.63 3.99 -8.09
CA ALA A 24 -13.82 3.35 -9.13
C ALA A 24 -12.97 4.37 -9.91
N SER A 25 -13.43 5.62 -10.02
CA SER A 25 -12.69 6.71 -10.67
C SER A 25 -11.31 6.93 -10.06
N GLN A 26 -11.16 6.80 -8.74
CA GLN A 26 -9.89 7.06 -8.05
C GLN A 26 -8.76 6.14 -8.52
N PRO A 27 -8.85 4.79 -8.44
CA PRO A 27 -7.81 3.92 -8.96
C PRO A 27 -7.74 3.94 -10.49
N LEU A 28 -8.85 4.20 -11.22
CA LEU A 28 -8.83 4.29 -12.68
C LEU A 28 -7.98 5.47 -13.20
N GLU A 29 -8.03 6.61 -12.49
CA GLU A 29 -7.31 7.84 -12.86
C GLU A 29 -5.88 7.88 -12.32
N LEU A 30 -5.66 7.33 -11.12
CA LEU A 30 -4.41 7.53 -10.37
C LEU A 30 -3.48 6.31 -10.38
N SER A 31 -3.95 5.14 -10.82
CA SER A 31 -3.12 3.94 -10.88
C SER A 31 -2.47 3.77 -12.26
N GLY A 32 -1.27 3.19 -12.29
CA GLY A 32 -0.63 2.78 -13.54
C GLY A 32 -1.43 1.70 -14.28
N GLU A 33 -1.19 1.58 -15.59
CA GLU A 33 -1.93 0.68 -16.49
C GLU A 33 -2.02 -0.77 -16.00
N ALA A 34 -0.92 -1.28 -15.43
CA ALA A 34 -0.84 -2.65 -14.94
C ALA A 34 -1.78 -2.93 -13.76
N VAL A 35 -2.00 -1.93 -12.89
CA VAL A 35 -2.94 -2.02 -11.78
C VAL A 35 -4.36 -1.83 -12.30
N ARG A 36 -4.56 -0.88 -13.22
CA ARG A 36 -5.86 -0.57 -13.82
C ARG A 36 -6.50 -1.78 -14.51
N ALA A 37 -5.71 -2.54 -15.25
CA ALA A 37 -6.16 -3.76 -15.94
C ALA A 37 -6.62 -4.88 -14.98
N ARG A 38 -6.33 -4.76 -13.68
CA ARG A 38 -6.61 -5.77 -12.66
C ARG A 38 -7.59 -5.28 -11.59
N LEU A 39 -8.28 -4.17 -11.80
CA LEU A 39 -9.25 -3.64 -10.82
C LEU A 39 -10.47 -4.55 -10.69
N CYS A 40 -10.89 -4.77 -9.44
CA CYS A 40 -12.16 -5.42 -9.15
C CYS A 40 -13.24 -4.34 -9.02
N VAL A 41 -14.00 -4.10 -10.10
CA VAL A 41 -15.06 -3.09 -10.14
C VAL A 41 -16.45 -3.71 -10.00
N PHE A 42 -17.36 -2.99 -9.36
CA PHE A 42 -18.76 -3.38 -9.19
C PHE A 42 -19.65 -2.14 -9.08
N VAL A 43 -20.95 -2.31 -9.28
CA VAL A 43 -21.94 -1.23 -9.11
C VAL A 43 -22.70 -1.50 -7.81
N ASN A 44 -22.81 -0.49 -6.94
CA ASN A 44 -23.58 -0.61 -5.71
C ASN A 44 -25.10 -0.42 -5.95
N GLU A 45 -25.92 -0.58 -4.92
CA GLU A 45 -27.39 -0.43 -5.04
C GLU A 45 -27.84 0.99 -5.42
N MET A 46 -26.97 2.00 -5.26
CA MET A 46 -27.23 3.38 -5.64
C MET A 46 -26.83 3.69 -7.09
N GLY A 47 -26.29 2.70 -7.82
CA GLY A 47 -25.85 2.87 -9.21
C GLY A 47 -24.44 3.46 -9.35
N GLU A 48 -23.67 3.54 -8.26
CA GLU A 48 -22.32 4.10 -8.28
C GLU A 48 -21.28 3.03 -8.60
N GLU A 49 -20.33 3.38 -9.48
CA GLU A 49 -19.18 2.52 -9.77
C GLU A 49 -18.17 2.55 -8.62
N CYS A 50 -18.00 1.38 -8.00
CA CYS A 50 -17.09 1.14 -6.90
C CYS A 50 -15.97 0.20 -7.33
N ALA A 51 -14.83 0.27 -6.65
CA ALA A 51 -13.74 -0.68 -6.78
C ALA A 51 -13.34 -1.22 -5.40
N LEU A 52 -12.91 -2.49 -5.35
CA LEU A 52 -12.09 -2.97 -4.24
C LEU A 52 -10.69 -2.36 -4.40
N ARG A 53 -10.10 -1.88 -3.29
CA ARG A 53 -8.79 -1.26 -3.29
C ARG A 53 -7.72 -2.20 -3.88
N PRO A 54 -6.96 -1.77 -4.91
CA PRO A 54 -5.94 -2.61 -5.53
C PRO A 54 -4.62 -2.68 -4.75
N ASP A 55 -4.43 -1.74 -3.85
CA ASP A 55 -3.31 -1.59 -2.93
C ASP A 55 -3.74 -0.73 -1.74
N LEU A 56 -2.83 -0.54 -0.80
CA LEU A 56 -3.02 0.31 0.37
C LEU A 56 -2.44 1.72 0.16
N THR A 57 -1.52 1.90 -0.78
CA THR A 57 -0.84 3.18 -1.03
C THR A 57 -1.83 4.27 -1.44
N LEU A 58 -2.70 4.00 -2.42
CA LEU A 58 -3.68 4.97 -2.91
C LEU A 58 -4.68 5.41 -1.82
N PRO A 59 -5.41 4.52 -1.14
CA PRO A 59 -6.37 4.95 -0.13
C PRO A 59 -5.71 5.60 1.09
N VAL A 60 -4.48 5.21 1.46
CA VAL A 60 -3.74 5.89 2.54
C VAL A 60 -3.31 7.29 2.11
N ALA A 61 -2.86 7.46 0.86
CA ALA A 61 -2.49 8.77 0.33
C ALA A 61 -3.69 9.73 0.25
N LEU A 62 -4.87 9.24 -0.14
CA LEU A 62 -6.10 10.04 -0.14
C LEU A 62 -6.48 10.49 1.27
N ALA A 63 -6.46 9.58 2.24
CA ALA A 63 -6.75 9.91 3.64
C ALA A 63 -5.73 10.90 4.22
N GLN A 64 -4.44 10.80 3.84
CA GLN A 64 -3.43 11.77 4.24
C GLN A 64 -3.66 13.14 3.56
N ALA A 65 -4.02 13.16 2.28
CA ALA A 65 -4.29 14.40 1.55
C ALA A 65 -5.45 15.19 2.18
N GLU A 66 -6.50 14.50 2.64
CA GLU A 66 -7.61 15.10 3.38
C GLU A 66 -7.18 15.69 4.74
N GLN A 67 -6.22 15.07 5.42
CA GLN A 67 -5.64 15.57 6.67
C GLN A 67 -4.65 16.72 6.45
N GLY A 68 -4.11 16.85 5.24
CA GLY A 68 -3.00 17.75 4.92
C GLY A 68 -1.64 17.22 5.42
N VAL A 69 -0.57 17.93 5.08
CA VAL A 69 0.80 17.59 5.49
C VAL A 69 1.45 18.82 6.11
N SER A 70 1.62 18.82 7.43
CA SER A 70 2.25 19.90 8.20
C SER A 70 3.60 19.53 8.80
N GLY A 71 4.01 18.28 8.65
CA GLY A 71 5.26 17.70 9.13
C GLY A 71 5.35 16.23 8.74
N GLU A 72 6.44 15.58 9.14
CA GLU A 72 6.62 14.14 8.86
C GLU A 72 5.53 13.32 9.55
N THR A 73 4.83 12.49 8.77
CA THR A 73 3.81 11.56 9.24
C THR A 73 4.09 10.19 8.67
N VAL A 74 4.07 9.16 9.53
CA VAL A 74 4.23 7.77 9.13
C VAL A 74 2.88 7.05 9.29
N LYS A 75 2.42 6.38 8.23
CA LYS A 75 1.27 5.48 8.24
C LYS A 75 1.74 4.07 7.92
N ARG A 76 1.39 3.09 8.76
CA ARG A 76 1.77 1.68 8.58
C ARG A 76 0.53 0.82 8.40
N TYR A 77 0.61 -0.23 7.59
CA TYR A 77 -0.52 -1.11 7.32
C TYR A 77 -0.10 -2.57 7.16
N ALA A 78 -1.02 -3.47 7.48
CA ALA A 78 -0.95 -4.90 7.24
C ALA A 78 -2.36 -5.41 6.92
N ALA A 79 -2.85 -5.09 5.72
CA ALA A 79 -4.27 -5.17 5.38
C ALA A 79 -4.50 -5.76 3.99
N ARG A 80 -5.75 -6.11 3.68
CA ARG A 80 -6.11 -6.78 2.42
C ARG A 80 -6.16 -5.84 1.23
N ALA A 81 -5.64 -6.29 0.09
CA ALA A 81 -5.79 -5.66 -1.22
C ALA A 81 -6.30 -6.70 -2.23
N PHE A 82 -6.89 -6.22 -3.32
CA PHE A 82 -7.66 -7.05 -4.26
C PHE A 82 -7.29 -6.76 -5.71
N ARG A 83 -6.89 -7.78 -6.47
CA ARG A 83 -6.56 -7.66 -7.89
C ARG A 83 -7.11 -8.86 -8.65
N LEU A 84 -7.69 -8.63 -9.82
CA LEU A 84 -8.13 -9.71 -10.70
C LEU A 84 -6.93 -10.63 -11.03
N PRO A 85 -7.09 -11.95 -10.91
CA PRO A 85 -6.10 -12.93 -11.36
C PRO A 85 -5.87 -12.81 -12.86
N VAL A 86 -4.61 -12.80 -13.29
CA VAL A 86 -4.25 -12.79 -14.74
C VAL A 86 -3.70 -14.13 -15.22
N VAL A 87 -3.26 -14.98 -14.30
CA VAL A 87 -2.78 -16.33 -14.57
C VAL A 87 -3.36 -17.33 -13.55
N PRO A 88 -3.45 -18.62 -13.90
CA PRO A 88 -3.86 -19.65 -12.94
C PRO A 88 -2.95 -19.63 -11.70
N GLY A 89 -3.56 -19.57 -10.51
CA GLY A 89 -2.84 -19.54 -9.23
C GLY A 89 -2.64 -18.14 -8.64
N ASP A 90 -2.87 -17.06 -9.39
CA ASP A 90 -2.92 -15.71 -8.83
C ASP A 90 -4.09 -15.61 -7.83
N ALA A 91 -3.79 -15.14 -6.61
CA ALA A 91 -4.81 -14.85 -5.63
C ALA A 91 -5.54 -13.55 -5.96
N LEU A 92 -6.86 -13.56 -5.85
CA LEU A 92 -7.66 -12.33 -5.97
C LEU A 92 -7.43 -11.41 -4.76
N GLU A 93 -7.30 -11.99 -3.58
CA GLU A 93 -7.09 -11.31 -2.30
C GLU A 93 -5.68 -11.62 -1.78
N PHE A 94 -4.96 -10.58 -1.36
CA PHE A 94 -3.63 -10.74 -0.74
C PHE A 94 -3.42 -9.70 0.37
N THR A 95 -2.45 -9.95 1.24
CA THR A 95 -2.07 -8.99 2.28
C THR A 95 -0.96 -8.10 1.76
N GLN A 96 -1.16 -6.79 1.85
CA GLN A 96 -0.07 -5.84 1.70
C GLN A 96 0.37 -5.39 3.09
N VAL A 97 1.68 -5.51 3.34
CA VAL A 97 2.32 -4.99 4.55
C VAL A 97 3.30 -3.92 4.12
N GLY A 98 3.21 -2.73 4.71
CA GLY A 98 3.99 -1.59 4.26
C GLY A 98 3.80 -0.36 5.13
N PHE A 99 4.39 0.73 4.67
CA PHE A 99 4.28 2.04 5.30
C PHE A 99 4.39 3.15 4.25
N GLU A 100 3.88 4.33 4.57
CA GLU A 100 4.03 5.56 3.80
C GLU A 100 4.59 6.65 4.73
N ARG A 101 5.61 7.38 4.25
CA ARG A 101 6.20 8.54 4.95
C ARG A 101 5.85 9.82 4.20
N TYR A 102 5.00 10.65 4.78
CA TYR A 102 4.56 11.91 4.20
C TYR A 102 5.28 13.07 4.87
N GLY A 103 5.73 14.08 4.11
CA GLY A 103 6.41 15.25 4.68
C GLY A 103 7.80 14.98 5.25
N ALA A 104 8.34 13.77 5.03
CA ALA A 104 9.73 13.45 5.37
C ALA A 104 10.71 14.24 4.49
N PRO A 105 11.96 14.47 4.94
CA PRO A 105 12.97 15.13 4.12
C PRO A 105 13.23 14.36 2.82
N SER A 106 13.16 15.06 1.68
CA SER A 106 13.46 14.50 0.36
C SER A 106 14.99 14.41 0.17
N THR A 107 15.60 13.42 0.82
CA THR A 107 17.05 13.16 0.79
C THR A 107 17.33 11.69 0.52
N ALA A 108 18.48 11.40 -0.09
CA ALA A 108 18.92 10.03 -0.33
C ALA A 108 19.07 9.22 0.98
N GLU A 109 19.34 9.88 2.11
CA GLU A 109 19.44 9.24 3.42
C GLU A 109 18.06 8.75 3.91
N THR A 110 17.02 9.59 3.82
CA THR A 110 15.64 9.20 4.14
C THR A 110 15.16 8.02 3.28
N ASP A 111 15.50 8.03 1.99
CA ASP A 111 15.16 6.94 1.07
C ASP A 111 15.92 5.65 1.42
N ALA A 112 17.22 5.76 1.72
CA ALA A 112 18.06 4.62 2.11
C ALA A 112 17.59 3.97 3.42
N GLU A 113 17.19 4.76 4.42
CA GLU A 113 16.59 4.26 5.67
C GLU A 113 15.31 3.45 5.38
N SER A 114 14.42 4.01 4.56
CA SER A 114 13.15 3.37 4.18
C SER A 114 13.42 2.07 3.41
N PHE A 115 14.37 2.10 2.49
CA PHE A 115 14.78 0.95 1.70
C PHE A 115 15.41 -0.17 2.55
N ALA A 116 16.29 0.18 3.49
CA ALA A 116 16.92 -0.77 4.39
C ALA A 116 15.88 -1.53 5.25
N LEU A 117 14.85 -0.82 5.74
CA LEU A 117 13.74 -1.44 6.48
C LEU A 117 12.95 -2.42 5.61
N VAL A 118 12.69 -2.07 4.35
CA VAL A 118 12.00 -2.97 3.41
C VAL A 118 12.84 -4.21 3.12
N CYS A 119 14.16 -4.08 2.97
CA CYS A 119 15.06 -5.23 2.80
C CYS A 119 15.00 -6.18 3.99
N GLU A 120 15.13 -5.64 5.22
CA GLU A 120 15.04 -6.45 6.44
C GLU A 120 13.67 -7.14 6.57
N ALA A 121 12.59 -6.43 6.22
CA ALA A 121 11.24 -7.01 6.21
C ALA A 121 11.11 -8.15 5.19
N ALA A 122 11.68 -8.00 3.99
CA ALA A 122 11.66 -9.03 2.96
C ALA A 122 12.44 -10.28 3.39
N GLU A 123 13.62 -10.11 3.97
CA GLU A 123 14.42 -11.21 4.55
C GLU A 123 13.65 -11.95 5.64
N ALA A 124 13.02 -11.21 6.56
CA ALA A 124 12.20 -11.78 7.62
C ALA A 124 10.96 -12.54 7.09
N ALA A 125 10.46 -12.15 5.91
CA ALA A 125 9.38 -12.84 5.21
C ALA A 125 9.86 -14.05 4.38
N GLY A 126 11.17 -14.37 4.38
CA GLY A 126 11.75 -15.52 3.69
C GLY A 126 12.32 -15.23 2.29
N ALA A 127 12.53 -13.95 1.94
CA ALA A 127 13.28 -13.62 0.73
C ALA A 127 14.77 -13.96 0.94
N ASN A 128 15.34 -14.75 0.03
CA ASN A 128 16.73 -15.22 0.13
C ASN A 128 17.74 -14.30 -0.60
N ALA A 129 17.25 -13.29 -1.32
CA ALA A 129 18.05 -12.27 -1.98
C ALA A 129 17.18 -11.03 -2.23
N CYS A 130 17.76 -9.85 -2.02
CA CYS A 130 17.21 -8.57 -2.43
C CYS A 130 18.16 -7.96 -3.48
N ASP A 131 17.69 -7.81 -4.72
CA ASP A 131 18.44 -7.13 -5.79
C ASP A 131 17.78 -5.77 -6.01
N ALA A 132 18.50 -4.70 -5.70
CA ALA A 132 18.09 -3.32 -5.93
C ALA A 132 18.90 -2.81 -7.13
N ARG A 133 18.26 -2.63 -8.28
CA ARG A 133 18.90 -2.13 -9.50
C ARG A 133 18.48 -0.71 -9.80
#